data_AF-A0A7J7G435-F1
#
_entry.id   AF-A0A7J7G435-F1
#
_cell.length_a   1.000
_cell.length_b   1.000
_cell.length_c   1.000
_cell.angle_alpha   90.00
_cell.angle_beta   90.00
_cell.angle_gamma   90.00
#
_symmetry.space_group_name_H-M   'P 1'
#
loop_
_entity.id
_entity.type
_entity.pdbx_description
1 polymer ?
#
loop_
_entity_poly.entity_id
_entity_poly.type
_entity_poly.pdbx_seq_one_letter_code
_entity_poly.pdbx_strand_id
1 'polypeptide(L)'
;MTKSHDDSLLIIDRIPDIIGITDVFRSIDSNSVKGFPKDPKDATSRNLVCGKNVLIDMSIHTAYVKAIRAAQHFIYIENQYFLGSSHNWTNHRDLGEELTFRVN
;
A
#
# COMPACT_ATOMS: atom_id res chain seq x y z
N MET A 1 3.38 -28.96 15.67
CA MET A 1 2.37 -27.93 15.34
C MET A 1 2.99 -27.00 14.32
N THR A 2 2.64 -27.18 13.05
CA THR A 2 3.13 -26.38 11.93
C THR A 2 2.60 -24.96 12.06
N LYS A 3 3.49 -23.97 12.22
CA LYS A 3 3.09 -22.56 12.11
C LYS A 3 2.65 -22.35 10.66
N SER A 4 1.35 -22.18 10.47
CA SER A 4 0.79 -21.61 9.24
C SER A 4 1.49 -20.27 9.04
N HIS A 5 2.37 -20.18 8.05
CA HIS A 5 2.95 -18.92 7.63
C HIS A 5 1.80 -18.18 6.94
N ASP A 6 1.29 -17.17 7.62
CA ASP A 6 0.28 -16.27 7.07
C ASP A 6 1.01 -15.35 6.09
N ASP A 7 1.17 -15.81 4.86
CA ASP A 7 1.83 -15.13 3.73
C ASP A 7 1.12 -13.81 3.34
N SER A 8 0.02 -13.47 4.01
CA SER A 8 -0.74 -12.23 3.82
C SER A 8 -0.07 -11.00 4.46
N LEU A 9 0.92 -11.19 5.33
CA LEU A 9 1.53 -10.09 6.07
C LEU A 9 2.70 -9.50 5.27
N LEU A 10 2.54 -8.25 4.86
CA LEU A 10 3.64 -7.44 4.34
C LEU A 10 4.61 -7.14 5.49
N ILE A 11 5.67 -7.93 5.57
CA ILE A 11 6.74 -7.70 6.54
C ILE A 11 7.70 -6.68 5.92
N ILE A 12 7.64 -5.43 6.41
CA ILE A 12 8.59 -4.38 6.03
C ILE A 12 9.84 -4.55 6.88
N ASP A 13 10.75 -5.40 6.43
CA ASP A 13 11.83 -5.93 7.28
C ASP A 13 13.01 -4.99 7.52
N ARG A 14 12.98 -3.72 7.07
CA ARG A 14 14.15 -2.84 7.25
C ARG A 14 13.93 -1.34 7.04
N ILE A 15 12.97 -0.72 7.73
CA ILE A 15 12.96 0.75 7.89
C ILE A 15 12.53 1.18 9.30
N PRO A 16 13.44 1.22 10.29
CA PRO A 16 13.13 1.56 11.68
C PRO A 16 12.49 2.94 11.86
N ASP A 17 12.79 3.88 10.95
CA ASP A 17 12.46 5.29 11.11
C ASP A 17 11.16 5.72 10.39
N ILE A 18 10.48 4.82 9.67
CA ILE A 18 9.41 5.21 8.73
C ILE A 18 8.07 4.56 9.02
N ILE A 19 8.08 3.31 9.47
CA ILE A 19 6.89 2.54 9.83
C ILE A 19 7.27 1.72 11.06
N GLY A 20 6.47 1.78 12.13
CA GLY A 20 6.72 0.95 13.29
C GLY A 20 6.63 -0.52 12.88
N ILE A 21 7.56 -1.36 13.35
CA ILE A 21 7.61 -2.81 13.08
C ILE A 21 6.28 -3.54 13.42
N THR A 22 5.38 -2.88 14.17
CA THR A 22 4.11 -3.42 14.64
C THR A 22 2.86 -2.82 13.98
N ASP A 23 3.01 -1.94 12.98
CA ASP A 23 1.84 -1.31 12.34
C ASP A 23 1.14 -2.30 11.41
N VAL A 24 -0.18 -2.48 11.63
CA VAL A 24 -1.01 -3.34 10.77
C VAL A 24 -1.66 -2.49 9.69
N PHE A 25 -1.32 -2.79 8.44
CA PHE A 25 -1.91 -2.16 7.25
C PHE A 25 -2.95 -3.06 6.61
N ARG A 26 -3.97 -2.45 6.03
CA ARG A 26 -5.06 -3.16 5.35
C ARG A 26 -5.46 -2.48 4.05
N SER A 27 -6.18 -3.25 3.23
CA SER A 27 -6.91 -2.77 2.07
C SER A 27 -8.34 -3.29 2.20
N ILE A 28 -9.23 -2.47 2.76
CA ILE A 28 -10.59 -2.89 3.11
C ILE A 28 -11.57 -1.71 3.02
N ASP A 29 -12.82 -2.00 2.68
CA ASP A 29 -13.89 -1.01 2.60
C ASP A 29 -14.95 -1.18 3.70
N SER A 30 -15.81 -0.18 3.86
CA SER A 30 -16.90 -0.18 4.85
C SER A 30 -17.98 -1.23 4.60
N ASN A 31 -18.01 -1.85 3.41
CA ASN A 31 -18.97 -2.92 3.12
C ASN A 31 -18.47 -4.27 3.62
N SER A 32 -17.14 -4.42 3.71
CA SER A 32 -16.47 -5.65 4.15
C SER A 32 -16.23 -5.70 5.66
N VAL A 33 -16.39 -4.58 6.38
CA VAL A 33 -16.12 -4.51 7.83
C VAL A 33 -17.09 -3.57 8.57
N LYS A 34 -17.44 -3.93 9.81
CA LYS A 34 -18.21 -3.06 10.70
C LYS A 34 -17.28 -2.16 11.53
N GLY A 35 -17.78 -0.99 11.94
CA GLY A 35 -17.07 -0.09 12.87
C GLY A 35 -16.31 1.07 12.22
N PHE A 36 -16.45 1.24 10.90
CA PHE A 36 -16.03 2.48 10.24
C PHE A 36 -16.94 3.64 10.68
N PRO A 37 -16.38 4.86 10.86
CA PRO A 37 -17.16 6.03 11.24
C PRO A 37 -18.20 6.35 10.17
N LYS A 38 -19.34 6.92 10.57
CA LYS A 38 -20.40 7.33 9.62
C LYS A 38 -20.21 8.75 9.11
N ASP A 39 -19.58 9.61 9.91
CA ASP A 39 -19.27 10.99 9.53
C ASP A 39 -17.97 11.01 8.68
N PRO A 40 -18.00 11.58 7.46
CA PRO A 40 -16.80 11.77 6.65
C PRO A 40 -15.65 12.52 7.35
N LYS A 41 -15.96 13.44 8.27
CA LYS A 41 -14.93 14.18 9.03
C LYS A 41 -14.10 13.24 9.91
N ASP A 42 -14.78 12.30 10.57
CA ASP A 42 -14.15 11.27 11.40
C ASP A 42 -13.43 10.21 10.55
N ALA A 43 -13.85 10.01 9.31
CA ALA A 43 -13.17 9.13 8.38
C ALA A 43 -11.78 9.68 8.01
N THR A 44 -11.69 10.98 7.70
CA THR A 44 -10.41 11.61 7.37
C THR A 44 -9.43 11.61 8.54
N SER A 45 -9.89 11.79 9.78
CA SER A 45 -9.02 11.72 10.96
C SER A 45 -8.45 10.31 11.21
N ARG A 46 -9.08 9.28 10.64
CA ARG A 46 -8.62 7.87 10.67
C ARG A 46 -7.89 7.44 9.39
N ASN A 47 -7.50 8.38 8.53
CA ASN A 47 -6.86 8.12 7.24
C ASN A 47 -7.71 7.25 6.28
N LEU A 48 -9.03 7.28 6.43
CA LEU A 48 -9.95 6.63 5.50
C LEU A 48 -10.28 7.59 4.36
N VAL A 49 -10.35 7.05 3.15
CA VAL A 49 -10.72 7.79 1.94
C VAL A 49 -12.19 7.54 1.63
N CYS A 50 -12.92 8.57 1.24
CA CYS A 50 -14.31 8.44 0.79
C CYS A 50 -14.35 8.34 -0.74
N GLY A 51 -14.93 7.27 -1.27
CA GLY A 51 -15.14 7.07 -2.70
C GLY A 51 -16.50 6.45 -2.97
N LYS A 52 -17.29 7.06 -3.87
CA LYS A 52 -18.65 6.58 -4.25
C LYS A 52 -19.55 6.21 -3.04
N ASN A 53 -19.52 7.03 -1.98
CA ASN A 53 -20.25 6.82 -0.71
C ASN A 53 -19.79 5.61 0.12
N VAL A 54 -18.59 5.08 -0.15
CA VAL A 54 -17.94 4.00 0.60
C VAL A 54 -16.69 4.56 1.25
N LEU A 55 -16.42 4.16 2.49
CA LEU A 55 -15.18 4.48 3.18
C LEU A 55 -14.17 3.37 2.95
N ILE A 56 -12.94 3.74 2.59
CA ILE A 56 -11.89 2.82 2.15
C ILE A 56 -10.63 3.07 2.96
N ASP A 57 -10.09 2.01 3.54
CA ASP A 57 -8.75 1.98 4.11
C ASP A 57 -7.78 1.52 3.02
N MET A 58 -6.87 2.43 2.62
CA MET A 58 -5.81 2.17 1.62
C MET A 58 -4.43 2.23 2.27
N SER A 59 -4.32 1.81 3.52
CA SER A 59 -3.09 1.93 4.29
C SER A 59 -1.97 1.03 3.76
N ILE A 60 -2.26 -0.13 3.15
CA ILE A 60 -1.26 -0.93 2.40
C ILE A 60 -0.63 -0.11 1.26
N HIS A 61 -1.46 0.52 0.43
CA HIS A 61 -0.96 1.34 -0.69
C HIS A 61 -0.09 2.49 -0.20
N THR A 62 -0.56 3.19 0.85
CA THR A 62 0.16 4.32 1.44
C THR A 62 1.49 3.88 2.04
N ALA A 63 1.53 2.73 2.71
CA ALA A 63 2.75 2.15 3.28
C ALA A 63 3.78 1.83 2.18
N TYR A 64 3.35 1.17 1.09
CA TYR A 64 4.22 0.90 -0.06
C TYR A 64 4.82 2.18 -0.65
N VAL A 65 3.99 3.20 -0.90
CA VAL A 65 4.46 4.49 -1.45
C VAL A 65 5.45 5.16 -0.51
N LYS A 66 5.21 5.15 0.80
CA LYS A 66 6.13 5.72 1.79
C LYS A 66 7.46 4.97 1.82
N ALA A 67 7.42 3.64 1.89
CA ALA A 67 8.62 2.81 1.91
C ALA A 67 9.48 3.02 0.65
N ILE A 68 8.84 3.03 -0.53
CA ILE A 68 9.52 3.28 -1.81
C ILE A 68 10.16 4.66 -1.86
N ARG A 69 9.41 5.71 -1.50
CA ARG A 69 9.90 7.10 -1.53
C ARG A 69 11.07 7.36 -0.59
N ALA A 70 11.20 6.55 0.45
CA ALA A 70 12.21 6.74 1.46
C ALA A 70 13.42 5.80 1.33
N ALA A 71 13.38 4.84 0.40
CA ALA A 71 14.51 3.97 0.12
C ALA A 71 15.70 4.79 -0.42
N GLN A 72 16.88 4.64 0.18
CA GLN A 72 18.10 5.37 -0.21
C GLN A 72 19.07 4.53 -1.05
N HIS A 73 18.93 3.21 -1.07
CA HIS A 73 19.92 2.32 -1.68
C HIS A 73 19.28 1.35 -2.67
N PHE A 74 18.49 0.40 -2.18
CA PHE A 74 17.82 -0.59 -3.01
C PHE A 74 16.48 -1.00 -2.40
N ILE A 75 15.58 -1.52 -3.25
CA ILE A 75 14.32 -2.12 -2.83
C ILE A 75 14.27 -3.51 -3.46
N TYR A 76 14.04 -4.52 -2.64
CA TYR A 76 13.70 -5.87 -3.10
C TYR A 76 12.18 -6.05 -2.96
N ILE A 77 11.53 -6.48 -4.03
CA ILE A 77 10.08 -6.73 -4.05
C ILE A 77 9.87 -8.16 -4.52
N GLU A 78 9.25 -8.97 -3.66
CA GLU A 78 8.75 -10.30 -4.01
C GLU A 78 7.24 -10.26 -3.92
N ASN A 79 6.57 -10.45 -5.06
CA ASN A 79 5.12 -10.40 -5.13
C ASN A 79 4.62 -11.28 -6.29
N GLN A 80 3.46 -11.92 -6.11
CA GLN A 80 2.85 -12.75 -7.15
C GLN A 80 2.49 -11.92 -8.40
N TYR A 81 2.13 -10.65 -8.20
CA TYR A 81 1.77 -9.73 -9.27
C TYR A 81 2.58 -8.44 -9.17
N PHE A 82 3.10 -8.00 -10.32
CA PHE A 82 3.86 -6.76 -10.43
C PHE A 82 3.37 -5.92 -11.61
N LEU A 83 2.18 -5.33 -11.45
CA LEU A 83 1.53 -4.50 -12.45
C LEU A 83 0.79 -3.34 -11.76
N GLY A 84 0.79 -2.17 -12.40
CA GLY A 84 0.16 -0.96 -11.86
C GLY A 84 0.45 0.28 -12.69
N SER A 85 0.03 1.44 -12.19
CA SER A 85 0.29 2.75 -12.80
C SER A 85 -0.21 2.90 -14.24
N SER A 86 -1.35 2.29 -14.55
CA SER A 86 -1.89 2.21 -15.92
C SER A 86 -2.22 3.54 -16.57
N HIS A 87 -2.43 4.60 -15.78
CA HIS A 87 -2.60 5.96 -16.27
C HIS A 87 -1.41 6.44 -17.13
N ASN A 88 -0.21 5.91 -16.94
CA ASN A 88 0.98 6.30 -17.70
C ASN A 88 1.40 5.29 -18.79
N TRP A 89 0.69 4.17 -18.97
CA TRP A 89 1.12 3.13 -19.91
C TRP A 89 1.19 3.61 -21.36
N THR A 90 0.27 4.45 -21.81
CA THR A 90 0.21 4.92 -23.21
C THR A 90 1.33 5.89 -23.58
N ASN A 91 1.99 6.50 -22.59
CA ASN A 91 3.06 7.46 -22.81
C ASN A 91 4.40 6.78 -23.11
N HIS A 92 4.51 5.45 -22.94
CA HIS A 92 5.74 4.68 -23.12
C HIS A 92 5.42 3.52 -24.08
N ARG A 93 5.47 3.82 -25.39
CA ARG A 93 5.08 2.89 -26.46
C ARG A 93 6.20 1.92 -26.85
N ASP A 94 7.42 2.20 -26.43
CA ASP A 94 8.57 1.34 -26.62
C ASP A 94 9.10 0.98 -25.24
N LEU A 95 9.39 -0.31 -25.05
CA LEU A 95 9.92 -0.97 -23.85
C LEU A 95 8.85 -1.52 -22.89
N GLY A 96 8.78 -2.85 -22.86
CA GLY A 96 8.36 -3.56 -21.66
C GLY A 96 9.24 -3.13 -20.50
N GLU A 97 8.62 -3.01 -19.32
CA GLU A 97 9.26 -2.64 -18.06
C GLU A 97 9.87 -1.23 -18.02
N GLU A 98 9.04 -0.23 -17.71
CA GLU A 98 9.57 0.94 -17.01
C GLU A 98 8.66 1.32 -15.84
N LEU A 99 8.90 0.64 -14.70
CA LEU A 99 8.73 1.29 -13.41
C LEU A 99 10.00 2.13 -13.20
N THR A 100 9.99 3.37 -13.69
CA THR A 100 11.07 4.33 -13.39
C THR A 100 10.98 4.69 -11.90
N PHE A 101 11.55 3.87 -11.03
CA PHE A 101 11.93 4.31 -9.68
C PHE A 101 13.19 5.15 -9.84
N ARG A 102 13.01 6.44 -10.11
CA ARG A 102 14.12 7.40 -10.13
C ARG A 102 14.55 7.65 -8.68
N VAL A 103 15.48 6.84 -8.20
CA VAL A 103 16.28 7.14 -7.02
C VAL A 103 17.31 8.18 -7.46
N ASN A 104 17.25 9.38 -6.87
CA ASN A 104 18.27 10.42 -7.09
C ASN A 104 19.57 10.04 -6.38
#